data_AF-A0A955DW35-F1
#
_entry.id   AF-A0A955DW35-F1
#
_cell.length_a   1.000
_cell.length_b   1.000
_cell.length_c   1.000
_cell.angle_alpha   90.00
_cell.angle_beta   90.00
_cell.angle_gamma   90.00
#
_symmetry.space_group_name_H-M   'P 1'
#
loop_
_entity.id
_entity.type
_entity.pdbx_description
1 polymer ?
#
loop_
_entity_poly.entity_id
_entity_poly.type
_entity_poly.pdbx_seq_one_letter_code
_entity_poly.pdbx_strand_id
1 'polypeptide(L)'
;MATPQRIGVLTGGGDCPGLNAVIRAVTKDALYHGLEVMGIEDGFEGLILDKVRPMGRDDVSNIITAGGTILGSSNKADPKRYAVGFHEDGTPKFKDVTEQTFETIRAHGIEALVVIGGDGTMTCAKPYAEAGINCIGVPKTIDNDLFGTDLTFGFMTAVQTATDALDRVHTTAASHHRVMVVEVM
;
A
#
# COMPACT_ATOMS: atom_id res chain seq x y z
N MET A 1 2.87 -20.42 -17.26
CA MET A 1 1.89 -20.40 -16.15
C MET A 1 0.53 -20.00 -16.72
N ALA A 2 -0.56 -20.50 -16.17
CA ALA A 2 -1.91 -20.09 -16.59
C ALA A 2 -2.20 -18.65 -16.13
N THR A 3 -3.04 -17.93 -16.87
CA THR A 3 -3.48 -16.58 -16.47
C THR A 3 -4.38 -16.69 -15.23
N PRO A 4 -4.08 -15.94 -14.14
CA PRO A 4 -4.87 -16.01 -12.91
C PRO A 4 -6.30 -15.58 -13.19
N GLN A 5 -7.30 -16.25 -12.60
CA GLN A 5 -8.71 -15.86 -12.74
C GLN A 5 -9.13 -14.87 -11.66
N ARG A 6 -8.48 -14.90 -10.48
CA ARG A 6 -8.77 -14.00 -9.37
C ARG A 6 -7.50 -13.41 -8.75
N ILE A 7 -7.47 -12.09 -8.60
CA ILE A 7 -6.34 -11.35 -8.03
C ILE A 7 -6.73 -10.66 -6.71
N GLY A 8 -5.80 -10.60 -5.77
CA GLY A 8 -5.90 -9.79 -4.56
C GLY A 8 -5.18 -8.46 -4.74
N VAL A 9 -5.73 -7.37 -4.23
CA VAL A 9 -5.12 -6.04 -4.25
C VAL A 9 -5.05 -5.50 -2.82
N LEU A 10 -3.87 -5.03 -2.41
CA LEU A 10 -3.66 -4.47 -1.08
C LEU A 10 -2.75 -3.25 -1.10
N THR A 11 -2.95 -2.34 -0.14
CA THR A 11 -2.07 -1.19 0.12
C THR A 11 -1.41 -1.35 1.48
N GLY A 12 -0.07 -1.27 1.53
CA GLY A 12 0.71 -1.39 2.76
C GLY A 12 1.65 -0.21 3.00
N GLY A 13 2.04 -0.02 4.27
CA GLY A 13 2.90 1.10 4.70
C GLY A 13 2.13 2.41 4.92
N GLY A 14 2.82 3.55 4.94
CA GLY A 14 2.16 4.86 5.00
C GLY A 14 1.37 5.16 3.73
N ASP A 15 0.24 5.87 3.82
CA ASP A 15 -0.51 6.27 2.64
C ASP A 15 0.22 7.37 1.85
N CYS A 16 -0.13 7.54 0.58
CA CYS A 16 0.35 8.65 -0.22
C CYS A 16 -0.69 9.02 -1.29
N PRO A 17 -0.58 10.23 -1.88
CA PRO A 17 -1.42 10.60 -3.01
C PRO A 17 -1.28 9.63 -4.19
N GLY A 18 -2.40 9.33 -4.85
CA GLY A 18 -2.44 8.48 -6.05
C GLY A 18 -2.78 7.01 -5.82
N LEU A 19 -2.85 6.54 -4.57
CA LEU A 19 -3.18 5.15 -4.26
C LEU A 19 -4.53 4.70 -4.83
N ASN A 20 -5.57 5.51 -4.66
CA ASN A 20 -6.88 5.21 -5.24
C ASN A 20 -6.88 5.17 -6.77
N ALA A 21 -5.99 5.94 -7.42
CA ALA A 21 -5.83 5.88 -8.88
C ALA A 21 -5.21 4.54 -9.31
N VAL A 22 -4.22 4.03 -8.55
CA VAL A 22 -3.62 2.70 -8.76
C VAL A 22 -4.67 1.60 -8.57
N ILE A 23 -5.37 1.59 -7.42
CA ILE A 23 -6.42 0.60 -7.13
C ILE A 23 -7.46 0.61 -8.25
N ARG A 24 -7.93 1.79 -8.67
CA ARG A 24 -8.86 1.93 -9.79
C ARG A 24 -8.31 1.37 -11.09
N ALA A 25 -7.06 1.65 -11.43
CA ALA A 25 -6.45 1.18 -12.67
C ALA A 25 -6.38 -0.36 -12.68
N VAL A 26 -5.86 -0.96 -11.61
CA VAL A 26 -5.75 -2.41 -11.45
C VAL A 26 -7.14 -3.07 -11.52
N THR A 27 -8.11 -2.57 -10.75
CA THR A 27 -9.44 -3.17 -10.70
C THR A 27 -10.16 -3.06 -12.04
N LYS A 28 -10.14 -1.89 -12.70
CA LYS A 28 -10.86 -1.71 -13.98
C LYS A 28 -10.24 -2.54 -15.10
N ASP A 29 -8.91 -2.65 -15.14
CA ASP A 29 -8.20 -3.42 -16.15
C ASP A 29 -8.44 -4.93 -15.98
N ALA A 30 -8.31 -5.44 -14.75
CA ALA A 30 -8.61 -6.83 -14.42
C ALA A 30 -10.06 -7.20 -14.81
N LEU A 31 -11.05 -6.38 -14.42
CA LEU A 31 -12.46 -6.60 -14.79
C LEU A 31 -12.70 -6.51 -16.30
N TYR A 32 -11.93 -5.70 -17.04
CA TYR A 32 -12.02 -5.63 -18.49
C TYR A 32 -11.52 -6.92 -19.16
N HIS A 33 -10.50 -7.55 -18.59
CA HIS A 33 -9.95 -8.83 -19.04
C HIS A 33 -10.69 -10.06 -18.49
N GLY A 34 -11.78 -9.87 -17.75
CA GLY A 34 -12.61 -10.95 -17.22
C GLY A 34 -12.09 -11.59 -15.94
N LEU A 35 -11.13 -10.96 -15.26
CA LEU A 35 -10.63 -11.40 -13.96
C LEU A 35 -11.52 -10.87 -12.83
N GLU A 36 -11.53 -11.59 -11.72
CA GLU A 36 -12.14 -11.15 -10.46
C GLU A 36 -11.11 -10.47 -9.55
N VAL A 37 -11.55 -9.46 -8.80
CA VAL A 37 -10.67 -8.65 -7.95
C VAL A 37 -11.15 -8.72 -6.52
N MET A 38 -10.25 -9.10 -5.61
CA MET A 38 -10.45 -9.10 -4.17
C MET A 38 -9.67 -7.94 -3.55
N GLY A 39 -10.36 -7.00 -2.94
CA GLY A 39 -9.75 -5.95 -2.13
C GLY A 39 -9.43 -6.49 -0.74
N ILE A 40 -8.19 -6.33 -0.31
CA ILE A 40 -7.71 -6.71 1.01
C ILE A 40 -7.53 -5.44 1.82
N GLU A 41 -8.27 -5.32 2.92
CA GLU A 41 -8.26 -4.12 3.75
C GLU A 41 -7.02 -4.04 4.64
N ASP A 42 -6.54 -2.84 4.94
CA ASP A 42 -5.42 -2.59 5.87
C ASP A 42 -4.12 -3.34 5.52
N GLY A 43 -3.91 -3.68 4.25
CA GLY A 43 -2.69 -4.32 3.77
C GLY A 43 -2.56 -5.78 4.22
N PHE A 44 -1.38 -6.17 4.73
CA PHE A 44 -1.19 -7.52 5.26
C PHE A 44 -2.00 -7.80 6.53
N GLU A 45 -2.44 -6.76 7.25
CA GLU A 45 -3.34 -6.91 8.40
C GLU A 45 -4.67 -7.55 7.97
N GLY A 46 -5.23 -7.15 6.82
CA GLY A 46 -6.46 -7.77 6.31
C GLY A 46 -6.26 -9.20 5.86
N LEU A 47 -5.09 -9.57 5.36
CA LEU A 47 -4.79 -10.99 5.10
C LEU A 47 -4.73 -11.80 6.40
N ILE A 48 -4.20 -11.23 7.49
CA ILE A 48 -4.16 -11.90 8.79
C ILE A 48 -5.57 -12.01 9.37
N LEU A 49 -6.36 -10.95 9.28
CA LEU A 49 -7.68 -10.86 9.92
C LEU A 49 -8.85 -11.29 9.03
N ASP A 50 -8.57 -11.83 7.85
CA ASP A 50 -9.56 -12.22 6.84
C ASP A 50 -10.53 -11.08 6.44
N LYS A 51 -9.99 -9.86 6.31
CA LYS A 51 -10.72 -8.69 5.80
C LYS A 51 -10.56 -8.56 4.30
N VAL A 52 -11.22 -9.46 3.58
CA VAL A 52 -11.16 -9.51 2.11
C VAL A 52 -12.57 -9.37 1.55
N ARG A 53 -12.74 -8.50 0.55
CA ARG A 53 -14.03 -8.28 -0.11
C ARG A 53 -13.90 -8.23 -1.63
N PRO A 54 -14.89 -8.71 -2.39
CA PRO A 54 -14.90 -8.52 -3.84
C PRO A 54 -14.98 -7.03 -4.20
N MET A 55 -14.35 -6.66 -5.31
CA MET A 55 -14.38 -5.31 -5.86
C MET A 55 -14.95 -5.31 -7.28
N GLY A 56 -16.00 -4.52 -7.48
CA GLY A 56 -16.63 -4.25 -8.76
C GLY A 56 -16.25 -2.90 -9.36
N ARG A 57 -16.86 -2.57 -10.51
CA ARG A 57 -16.64 -1.30 -11.20
C ARG A 57 -17.08 -0.09 -10.37
N ASP A 58 -18.15 -0.26 -9.58
CA ASP A 58 -18.75 0.80 -8.79
C ASP A 58 -17.89 1.14 -7.56
N ASP A 59 -17.24 0.15 -6.96
CA ASP A 59 -16.30 0.34 -5.83
C ASP A 59 -15.13 1.27 -6.17
N VAL A 60 -14.74 1.30 -7.44
CA VAL A 60 -13.63 2.14 -7.94
C VAL A 60 -14.10 3.30 -8.81
N SER A 61 -15.38 3.66 -8.71
CA SER A 61 -15.93 4.85 -9.36
C SER A 61 -15.61 6.10 -8.54
N ASN A 62 -15.30 7.21 -9.21
CA ASN A 62 -15.03 8.52 -8.58
C ASN A 62 -13.89 8.57 -7.53
N ILE A 63 -13.04 7.55 -7.42
CA ILE A 63 -11.91 7.55 -6.47
C ILE A 63 -10.59 8.08 -7.05
N ILE A 64 -10.51 8.35 -8.36
CA ILE A 64 -9.24 8.70 -9.03
C ILE A 64 -8.59 9.98 -8.47
N THR A 65 -9.40 10.94 -8.02
CA THR A 65 -8.94 12.20 -7.42
C THR A 65 -9.01 12.19 -5.89
N ALA A 66 -9.44 11.08 -5.27
CA ALA A 66 -9.56 10.98 -3.83
C ALA A 66 -8.20 10.69 -3.20
N GLY A 67 -7.87 11.41 -2.13
CA GLY A 67 -6.68 11.15 -1.31
C GLY A 67 -6.79 9.85 -0.49
N GLY A 68 -5.68 9.42 0.10
CA GLY A 68 -5.59 8.18 0.87
C GLY A 68 -5.82 6.92 0.03
N THR A 69 -6.32 5.87 0.67
CA THR A 69 -6.65 4.57 0.05
C THR A 69 -8.00 4.06 0.54
N ILE A 70 -8.89 3.65 -0.38
CA ILE A 70 -10.18 3.06 -0.05
C ILE A 70 -10.09 1.67 0.60
N LEU A 71 -8.92 1.04 0.54
CA LEU A 71 -8.66 -0.24 1.20
C LEU A 71 -8.02 -0.04 2.58
N GLY A 72 -7.72 1.19 3.01
CA GLY A 72 -6.93 1.39 4.22
C GLY A 72 -5.47 0.91 4.05
N SER A 73 -4.66 1.07 5.09
CA SER A 73 -3.27 0.61 5.07
C SER A 73 -2.78 0.36 6.50
N SER A 74 -1.95 -0.66 6.69
CA SER A 74 -1.22 -0.90 7.94
C SER A 74 0.28 -0.71 7.73
N ASN A 75 0.92 -0.03 8.67
CA ASN A 75 2.37 0.17 8.72
C ASN A 75 3.07 -0.73 9.74
N LYS A 76 2.33 -1.61 10.43
CA LYS A 76 2.84 -2.46 11.52
C LYS A 76 2.63 -3.96 11.28
N ALA A 77 1.72 -4.33 10.39
CA ALA A 77 1.43 -5.72 10.11
C ALA A 77 2.48 -6.35 9.20
N ASP A 78 3.47 -7.01 9.82
CA ASP A 78 4.33 -8.00 9.17
C ASP A 78 3.86 -9.41 9.58
N PRO A 79 3.38 -10.25 8.65
CA PRO A 79 2.97 -11.63 8.96
C PRO A 79 4.05 -12.48 9.63
N LYS A 80 5.34 -12.26 9.33
CA LYS A 80 6.44 -13.01 9.97
C LYS A 80 6.67 -12.59 11.42
N ARG A 81 6.35 -11.34 11.74
CA ARG A 81 6.61 -10.72 13.04
C ARG A 81 5.39 -9.92 13.48
N TYR A 82 4.24 -10.59 13.57
CA TYR A 82 2.99 -9.94 13.91
C TYR A 82 2.85 -9.77 15.43
N ALA A 83 2.51 -8.56 15.88
CA ALA A 83 2.35 -8.27 17.29
C ALA A 83 1.00 -8.80 17.81
N VAL A 84 1.03 -9.81 18.67
CA VAL A 84 -0.18 -10.48 19.21
C VAL A 84 -0.56 -10.03 20.62
N GLY A 85 0.18 -9.06 21.16
CA GLY A 85 -0.06 -8.48 22.49
C GLY A 85 1.23 -8.08 23.16
N PHE A 86 1.19 -7.95 24.49
CA PHE A 86 2.34 -7.57 25.30
C PHE A 86 2.66 -8.66 26.34
N HIS A 87 3.93 -8.77 26.71
CA HIS A 87 4.37 -9.43 27.93
C HIS A 87 3.97 -8.59 29.15
N GLU A 88 4.05 -9.18 30.34
CA GLU A 88 3.73 -8.49 31.61
C GLU A 88 4.67 -7.29 31.86
N ASP A 89 5.86 -7.31 31.26
CA ASP A 89 6.86 -6.23 31.31
C ASP A 89 6.62 -5.12 30.26
N GLY A 90 5.54 -5.20 29.47
CA GLY A 90 5.20 -4.24 28.42
C GLY A 90 5.95 -4.43 27.10
N THR A 91 6.77 -5.46 26.95
CA THR A 91 7.42 -5.76 25.66
C THR A 91 6.44 -6.44 24.68
N PRO A 92 6.47 -6.12 23.37
CA PRO A 92 5.56 -6.71 22.40
C PRO A 92 5.88 -8.21 22.16
N LYS A 93 4.83 -9.04 22.22
CA LYS A 93 4.86 -10.45 21.84
C LYS A 93 4.67 -10.58 20.34
N PHE A 94 5.59 -11.26 19.67
CA PHE A 94 5.51 -11.51 18.23
C PHE A 94 5.23 -12.98 17.94
N LYS A 95 4.43 -13.21 16.90
CA LYS A 95 4.14 -14.54 16.36
C LYS A 95 4.23 -14.49 14.84
N ASP A 96 4.78 -15.54 14.25
CA ASP A 96 4.67 -15.76 12.81
C ASP A 96 3.27 -16.30 12.49
N VAL A 97 2.54 -15.55 11.69
CA VAL A 97 1.17 -15.84 11.25
C VAL A 97 1.10 -15.95 9.72
N THR A 98 2.24 -16.15 9.04
CA THR A 98 2.30 -16.27 7.58
C THR A 98 1.45 -17.43 7.04
N GLU A 99 1.33 -18.54 7.76
CA GLU A 99 0.45 -19.64 7.30
C GLU A 99 -1.03 -19.24 7.30
N GLN A 100 -1.46 -18.44 8.26
CA GLN A 100 -2.83 -17.93 8.34
C GLN A 100 -3.17 -17.05 7.13
N THR A 101 -2.22 -16.26 6.64
CA THR A 101 -2.45 -15.45 5.43
C THR A 101 -2.52 -16.31 4.17
N PHE A 102 -1.76 -17.41 4.08
CA PHE A 102 -1.92 -18.40 3.01
C PHE A 102 -3.27 -19.12 3.05
N GLU A 103 -3.80 -19.39 4.24
CA GLU A 103 -5.16 -19.93 4.40
C GLU A 103 -6.21 -18.95 3.87
N THR A 104 -6.12 -17.67 4.21
CA THR A 104 -7.00 -16.61 3.68
C THR A 104 -6.91 -16.51 2.15
N ILE A 105 -5.70 -16.48 1.58
CA ILE A 105 -5.51 -16.45 0.12
C ILE A 105 -6.20 -17.65 -0.54
N ARG A 106 -6.02 -18.86 0.01
CA ARG A 106 -6.66 -20.08 -0.50
C ARG A 106 -8.18 -20.05 -0.35
N ALA A 107 -8.69 -19.61 0.79
CA ALA A 107 -10.12 -19.53 1.08
C ALA A 107 -10.84 -18.57 0.12
N HIS A 108 -10.20 -17.47 -0.24
CA HIS A 108 -10.71 -16.51 -1.23
C HIS A 108 -10.32 -16.85 -2.68
N GLY A 109 -9.62 -17.96 -2.93
CA GLY A 109 -9.22 -18.38 -4.27
C GLY A 109 -8.32 -17.37 -4.99
N ILE A 110 -7.50 -16.61 -4.27
CA ILE A 110 -6.62 -15.61 -4.84
C ILE A 110 -5.39 -16.31 -5.44
N GLU A 111 -5.14 -16.07 -6.74
CA GLU A 111 -4.05 -16.71 -7.49
C GLU A 111 -2.85 -15.78 -7.73
N ALA A 112 -3.06 -14.47 -7.59
CA ALA A 112 -2.01 -13.46 -7.69
C ALA A 112 -2.29 -12.27 -6.75
N LEU A 113 -1.25 -11.59 -6.31
CA LEU A 113 -1.32 -10.41 -5.46
C LEU A 113 -0.73 -9.20 -6.17
N VAL A 114 -1.46 -8.10 -6.18
CA VAL A 114 -0.97 -6.76 -6.50
C VAL A 114 -0.73 -6.02 -5.20
N VAL A 115 0.54 -5.84 -4.88
CA VAL A 115 1.02 -5.31 -3.60
C VAL A 115 1.47 -3.87 -3.81
N ILE A 116 0.68 -2.91 -3.34
CA ILE A 116 0.96 -1.49 -3.50
C ILE A 116 1.62 -0.99 -2.22
N GLY A 117 2.91 -0.64 -2.29
CA GLY A 117 3.65 -0.33 -1.05
C GLY A 117 5.09 0.10 -1.25
N GLY A 118 5.76 0.31 -0.12
CA GLY A 118 7.20 0.59 -0.05
C GLY A 118 8.03 -0.66 0.23
N ASP A 119 9.30 -0.48 0.60
CA ASP A 119 10.25 -1.57 0.84
C ASP A 119 9.77 -2.58 1.90
N GLY A 120 9.20 -2.10 3.01
CA GLY A 120 8.63 -2.96 4.04
C GLY A 120 7.49 -3.84 3.48
N THR A 121 6.65 -3.27 2.62
CA THR A 121 5.57 -4.00 1.96
C THR A 121 6.09 -5.04 0.96
N MET A 122 7.12 -4.69 0.18
CA MET A 122 7.76 -5.64 -0.74
C MET A 122 8.46 -6.78 0.01
N THR A 123 9.08 -6.48 1.15
CA THR A 123 9.69 -7.48 2.04
C THR A 123 8.65 -8.46 2.56
N CYS A 124 7.48 -7.96 2.97
CA CYS A 124 6.37 -8.80 3.39
C CYS A 124 5.79 -9.65 2.24
N ALA A 125 5.88 -9.20 0.99
CA ALA A 125 5.40 -9.95 -0.18
C ALA A 125 6.32 -11.11 -0.60
N LYS A 126 7.61 -11.05 -0.25
CA LYS A 126 8.63 -12.04 -0.65
C LYS A 126 8.25 -13.51 -0.35
N PRO A 127 7.76 -13.87 0.85
CA PRO A 127 7.42 -15.27 1.17
C PRO A 127 6.32 -15.84 0.26
N TYR A 128 5.38 -15.01 -0.18
CA TYR A 128 4.30 -15.42 -1.07
C TYR A 128 4.82 -15.71 -2.48
N ALA A 129 5.73 -14.86 -2.98
CA ALA A 129 6.42 -15.10 -4.24
C ALA A 129 7.28 -16.37 -4.19
N GLU A 130 8.02 -16.59 -3.10
CA GLU A 130 8.81 -17.82 -2.88
C GLU A 130 7.93 -19.07 -2.79
N ALA A 131 6.71 -18.94 -2.27
CA ALA A 131 5.69 -20.01 -2.24
C ALA A 131 4.97 -20.22 -3.59
N GLY A 132 5.32 -19.46 -4.63
CA GLY A 132 4.77 -19.60 -5.98
C GLY A 132 3.51 -18.79 -6.27
N ILE A 133 3.10 -17.89 -5.38
CA ILE A 133 2.02 -16.93 -5.67
C ILE A 133 2.58 -15.81 -6.54
N ASN A 134 1.92 -15.52 -7.66
CA ASN A 134 2.33 -14.43 -8.53
C ASN A 134 2.15 -13.09 -7.80
N CYS A 135 3.25 -12.43 -7.45
CA CYS A 135 3.22 -11.15 -6.74
C CYS A 135 3.75 -10.02 -7.65
N ILE A 136 2.95 -8.98 -7.82
CA ILE A 136 3.31 -7.77 -8.56
C ILE A 136 3.41 -6.61 -7.57
N GLY A 137 4.61 -6.07 -7.39
CA GLY A 137 4.85 -4.89 -6.58
C GLY A 137 4.55 -3.60 -7.34
N VAL A 138 3.76 -2.70 -6.76
CA VAL A 138 3.55 -1.34 -7.27
C VAL A 138 4.25 -0.34 -6.34
N PRO A 139 5.23 0.44 -6.86
CA PRO A 139 6.12 1.23 -6.02
C PRO A 139 5.44 2.49 -5.49
N LYS A 140 5.12 2.47 -4.19
CA LYS A 140 4.41 3.54 -3.49
C LYS A 140 5.25 4.07 -2.34
N THR A 141 5.65 5.34 -2.42
CA THR A 141 6.26 6.09 -1.32
C THR A 141 6.41 7.56 -1.73
N ILE A 142 6.34 8.49 -0.77
CA ILE A 142 6.68 9.89 -1.02
C ILE A 142 8.20 10.13 -1.01
N ASP A 143 8.97 9.16 -0.52
CA ASP A 143 10.42 9.29 -0.30
C ASP A 143 11.25 9.02 -1.58
N ASN A 144 10.60 8.41 -2.59
CA ASN A 144 11.23 7.98 -3.85
C ASN A 144 12.48 7.12 -3.68
N ASP A 145 12.46 6.23 -2.70
CA ASP A 145 13.59 5.42 -2.24
C ASP A 145 13.51 3.94 -2.63
N LEU A 146 12.60 3.58 -3.55
CA LEU A 146 12.44 2.19 -4.00
C LEU A 146 13.34 1.86 -5.18
N PHE A 147 14.11 0.77 -5.05
CA PHE A 147 14.94 0.28 -6.14
C PHE A 147 14.10 -0.22 -7.32
N GLY A 148 14.54 0.06 -8.55
CA GLY A 148 13.93 -0.46 -9.78
C GLY A 148 12.89 0.45 -10.43
N THR A 149 12.68 1.66 -9.90
CA THR A 149 11.91 2.73 -10.56
C THR A 149 12.60 4.07 -10.35
N ASP A 150 12.50 4.98 -11.32
CA ASP A 150 12.98 6.36 -11.17
C ASP A 150 12.01 7.21 -10.33
N LEU A 151 10.72 6.85 -10.36
CA LEU A 151 9.63 7.57 -9.70
C LEU A 151 8.67 6.62 -9.01
N THR A 152 8.28 6.97 -7.78
CA THR A 152 7.27 6.26 -6.99
C THR A 152 5.95 7.02 -6.99
N PHE A 153 4.85 6.28 -6.85
CA PHE A 153 3.54 6.91 -6.65
C PHE A 153 3.56 7.73 -5.35
N GLY A 154 3.10 8.98 -5.43
CA GLY A 154 3.07 9.93 -4.31
C GLY A 154 4.17 11.00 -4.36
N PHE A 155 5.36 10.68 -4.86
CA PHE A 155 6.54 11.57 -4.81
C PHE A 155 6.29 12.95 -5.42
N MET A 156 5.82 13.02 -6.68
CA MET A 156 5.58 14.31 -7.35
C MET A 156 4.54 15.18 -6.63
N THR A 157 3.56 14.57 -5.95
CA THR A 157 2.59 15.35 -5.16
C THR A 157 3.22 15.87 -3.87
N ALA A 158 4.11 15.10 -3.24
CA ALA A 158 4.87 15.55 -2.08
C ALA A 158 5.82 16.71 -2.43
N VAL A 159 6.54 16.61 -3.56
CA VAL A 159 7.38 17.69 -4.10
C VAL A 159 6.57 18.96 -4.31
N GLN A 160 5.43 18.88 -5.01
CA GLN A 160 4.57 20.04 -5.24
C GLN A 160 4.09 20.66 -3.91
N THR A 161 3.70 19.82 -2.94
CA THR A 161 3.26 20.29 -1.62
C THR A 161 4.38 21.04 -0.88
N ALA A 162 5.62 20.53 -0.94
CA ALA A 162 6.78 21.19 -0.36
C ALA A 162 7.11 22.51 -1.06
N THR A 163 7.03 22.55 -2.39
CA THR A 163 7.22 23.78 -3.19
C THR A 163 6.20 24.85 -2.80
N ASP A 164 4.91 24.49 -2.73
CA ASP A 164 3.85 25.42 -2.35
C ASP A 164 4.06 25.98 -0.94
N ALA A 165 4.55 25.17 0.00
CA ALA A 165 4.87 25.61 1.36
C ALA A 165 6.06 26.57 1.37
N LEU A 166 7.12 26.26 0.63
CA LEU A 166 8.31 27.11 0.50
C LEU A 166 7.96 28.48 -0.10
N ASP A 167 7.13 28.52 -1.14
CA ASP A 167 6.71 29.78 -1.78
C ASP A 167 5.96 30.69 -0.81
N ARG A 168 5.07 30.12 0.01
CA ARG A 168 4.33 30.87 1.05
C ARG A 168 5.26 31.42 2.12
N VAL A 169 6.24 30.62 2.57
CA VAL A 169 7.21 31.05 3.60
C VAL A 169 8.21 32.06 3.04
N HIS A 170 8.59 31.96 1.77
CA HIS A 170 9.56 32.84 1.13
C HIS A 170 9.13 34.32 1.19
N THR A 171 7.88 34.61 0.86
CA THR A 171 7.36 36.00 0.82
C THR A 171 7.42 36.70 2.18
N THR A 172 7.09 36.00 3.27
CA THR A 172 7.16 36.55 4.63
C THR A 172 8.60 36.67 5.14
N ALA A 173 9.46 35.71 4.78
CA ALA A 173 10.88 35.75 5.11
C ALA A 173 11.56 36.99 4.49
N ALA A 174 11.30 37.23 3.20
CA ALA A 174 11.81 38.38 2.47
C ALA A 174 11.34 39.72 3.05
N SER A 175 10.05 39.82 3.41
CA SER A 175 9.45 41.06 3.93
C SER A 175 9.99 41.49 5.30
N HIS A 176 10.47 40.55 6.11
CA HIS A 176 10.95 40.80 7.47
C HIS A 176 12.44 40.51 7.67
N HIS A 177 13.20 40.28 6.59
CA HIS A 177 14.62 39.91 6.65
C HIS A 177 14.88 38.72 7.61
N ARG A 178 14.03 37.69 7.55
CA ARG A 178 14.11 36.51 8.41
C ARG A 178 14.73 35.33 7.70
N VAL A 179 15.43 34.50 8.46
CA VAL A 179 15.79 33.14 8.06
C VAL A 179 14.66 32.21 8.50
N MET A 180 14.17 31.38 7.59
CA MET A 180 13.17 30.36 7.86
C MET A 180 13.77 28.99 7.58
N VAL A 181 13.52 28.02 8.46
CA VAL A 181 13.87 26.62 8.25
C VAL A 181 12.57 25.87 8.02
N VAL A 182 12.50 25.13 6.92
CA VAL A 182 11.34 24.30 6.56
C VAL A 182 11.81 22.85 6.50
N GLU A 183 11.29 22.04 7.40
CA GLU A 183 11.53 20.60 7.44
C GLU A 183 10.56 19.90 6.47
N VAL A 184 11.09 19.03 5.62
CA VAL A 184 10.33 18.13 4.75
C VAL A 184 10.53 16.70 5.22
N MET A 185 9.62 15.81 4.83
CA MET A 185 9.78 14.37 5.07
C MET A 185 10.90 13.79 4.21
#